data_AF-A0A1C0TRT4-F1
#
_entry.id   AF-A0A1C0TRT4-F1
#
_cell.length_a   1.000
_cell.length_b   1.000
_cell.length_c   1.000
_cell.angle_alpha   90.00
_cell.angle_beta   90.00
_cell.angle_gamma   90.00
#
_symmetry.space_group_name_H-M   'P 1'
#
loop_
_entity.id
_entity.type
_entity.pdbx_description
1 polymer ?
#
loop_
_entity_poly.entity_id
_entity_poly.type
_entity_poly.pdbx_seq_one_letter_code
_entity_poly.pdbx_strand_id
1 'polypeptide(L)'
;MITIKKTLGFFILLILSGCIDPKPQLLINGYHLSSTNASNTYVTKGYEVIIHSDVLHVEVVEHFIIGKRQLPEHPDHNELDVAEGYFIIDTKNGEVSLGVDKSTILKSTNGKYKIDW
;
A
#
# COMPACT_ATOMS: atom_id res chain seq x y z
N MET A 1 8.29 50.90 4.34
CA MET A 1 8.52 49.63 5.06
C MET A 1 7.22 48.80 5.16
N ILE A 2 6.54 48.53 4.03
CA ILE A 2 5.20 47.88 4.02
C ILE A 2 5.16 46.67 3.05
N THR A 3 6.06 46.59 2.08
CA THR A 3 6.06 45.54 1.05
C THR A 3 6.51 44.18 1.59
N ILE A 4 7.52 44.14 2.47
CA ILE A 4 8.09 42.89 3.02
C ILE A 4 7.06 42.11 3.85
N LYS A 5 6.16 42.79 4.58
CA LYS A 5 5.14 42.13 5.42
C LYS A 5 4.08 41.39 4.59
N LYS A 6 3.75 41.88 3.39
CA LYS A 6 2.75 41.25 2.52
C LYS A 6 3.29 39.98 1.84
N THR A 7 4.57 39.99 1.46
CA THR A 7 5.23 38.83 0.82
C THR A 7 5.39 37.66 1.80
N LEU A 8 5.66 37.95 3.07
CA LEU A 8 5.84 36.95 4.12
C LEU A 8 4.52 36.22 4.45
N GLY A 9 3.41 36.94 4.50
CA GLY A 9 2.08 36.34 4.74
C GLY A 9 1.64 35.38 3.63
N PHE A 10 1.99 35.68 2.38
CA PHE A 10 1.70 34.82 1.23
C PHE A 10 2.50 33.51 1.27
N PHE A 11 3.77 33.55 1.70
CA PHE A 11 4.60 32.36 1.86
C PHE A 11 4.09 31.41 2.96
N ILE A 12 3.60 31.96 4.07
CA ILE A 12 3.04 31.16 5.17
C ILE A 12 1.75 30.43 4.73
N LEU A 13 0.92 31.06 3.90
CA LEU A 13 -0.31 30.47 3.38
C LEU A 13 -0.05 29.29 2.43
N LEU A 14 1.01 29.34 1.63
CA LEU A 14 1.42 28.26 0.72
C LEU A 14 1.91 27.01 1.46
N ILE A 15 2.56 27.17 2.62
CA ILE A 15 3.10 26.04 3.40
C ILE A 15 1.96 25.29 4.12
N LEU A 16 0.90 25.99 4.53
CA LEU A 16 -0.26 25.39 5.22
C LEU A 16 -1.24 24.66 4.28
N SER A 17 -1.25 24.96 2.98
CA SER A 17 -2.05 24.23 1.99
C SER A 17 -1.49 22.85 1.61
N GLY A 18 -0.34 22.47 2.16
CA GLY A 18 0.38 21.24 1.81
C GLY A 18 -0.06 19.97 2.55
N CYS A 19 -1.10 20.02 3.38
CA CYS A 19 -1.69 18.82 3.98
C CYS A 19 -2.72 18.23 3.01
N ILE A 20 -2.22 17.76 1.85
CA ILE A 20 -3.02 17.07 0.85
C ILE A 20 -3.02 15.60 1.24
N ASP A 21 -4.19 15.05 1.56
CA ASP A 21 -4.32 13.62 1.79
C ASP A 21 -3.73 12.85 0.59
N PRO A 22 -2.94 11.80 0.84
CA PRO A 22 -2.33 11.03 -0.23
C PRO A 22 -3.40 10.48 -1.15
N LYS A 23 -3.37 10.91 -2.43
CA LYS A 23 -4.32 10.40 -3.43
C LYS A 23 -4.05 8.91 -3.67
N PRO A 24 -5.08 8.07 -3.77
CA PRO A 24 -4.92 6.66 -4.11
C PRO A 24 -4.15 6.47 -5.42
N GLN A 25 -3.13 5.62 -5.39
CA GLN A 25 -2.36 5.24 -6.57
C GLN A 25 -2.98 3.99 -7.19
N LEU A 26 -3.38 4.07 -8.46
CA LEU A 26 -3.87 2.91 -9.20
C LEU A 26 -2.75 1.86 -9.35
N LEU A 27 -3.04 0.61 -9.03
CA LEU A 27 -2.19 -0.56 -9.26
C LEU A 27 -2.58 -1.22 -10.59
N ILE A 28 -3.65 -2.03 -10.59
CA ILE A 28 -4.22 -2.67 -11.78
C ILE A 28 -5.66 -3.11 -11.50
N ASN A 29 -6.50 -3.27 -12.53
CA ASN A 29 -7.86 -3.80 -12.44
C ASN A 29 -8.74 -3.18 -11.32
N GLY A 30 -8.63 -1.85 -11.13
CA GLY A 30 -9.38 -1.12 -10.11
C GLY A 30 -8.85 -1.27 -8.68
N TYR A 31 -7.76 -2.00 -8.48
CA TYR A 31 -7.03 -2.01 -7.21
C TYR A 31 -6.20 -0.73 -7.08
N HIS A 32 -6.20 -0.16 -5.88
CA HIS A 32 -5.46 1.04 -5.55
C HIS A 32 -4.64 0.82 -4.29
N LEU A 33 -3.45 1.39 -4.28
CA LEU A 33 -2.69 1.66 -3.07
C LEU A 33 -3.22 2.97 -2.48
N SER A 34 -3.93 2.86 -1.36
CA SER A 34 -4.59 3.96 -0.68
C SER A 34 -3.91 4.21 0.66
N SER A 35 -3.99 5.43 1.17
CA SER A 35 -3.37 5.78 2.44
C SER A 35 -4.29 6.72 3.22
N THR A 36 -4.37 6.57 4.54
CA THR A 36 -5.09 7.51 5.42
C THR A 36 -4.20 8.64 5.91
N ASN A 37 -2.88 8.43 5.87
CA ASN A 37 -1.84 9.40 6.20
C ASN A 37 -0.50 8.93 5.60
N ALA A 38 0.61 9.63 5.86
CA ALA A 38 1.93 9.29 5.31
C ALA A 38 2.51 7.95 5.82
N SER A 39 1.98 7.39 6.90
CA SER A 39 2.51 6.19 7.57
C SER A 39 1.63 4.95 7.39
N ASN A 40 0.38 5.13 6.95
CA ASN A 40 -0.60 4.05 6.87
C ASN A 40 -1.07 3.86 5.43
N THR A 41 -0.68 2.75 4.83
CA THR A 41 -0.93 2.43 3.41
C THR A 41 -1.58 1.06 3.30
N TYR A 42 -2.60 0.90 2.46
CA TYR A 42 -3.37 -0.33 2.33
C TYR A 42 -3.81 -0.53 0.88
N VAL A 43 -4.18 -1.77 0.52
CA VAL A 43 -4.72 -2.06 -0.81
C VAL A 43 -6.25 -2.03 -0.75
N THR A 44 -6.87 -1.35 -1.71
CA THR A 44 -8.32 -1.24 -1.86
C THR A 44 -8.78 -1.63 -3.26
N LYS A 45 -10.06 -1.99 -3.41
CA LYS A 45 -10.75 -2.12 -4.70
C LYS A 45 -12.13 -1.47 -4.59
N GLY A 46 -12.31 -0.33 -5.24
CA GLY A 46 -13.50 0.51 -5.01
C GLY A 46 -13.54 1.01 -3.56
N TYR A 47 -14.60 0.67 -2.81
CA TYR A 47 -14.75 1.03 -1.39
C TYR A 47 -14.26 -0.04 -0.42
N GLU A 48 -13.86 -1.21 -0.91
CA GLU A 48 -13.45 -2.34 -0.09
C GLU A 48 -11.94 -2.29 0.20
N VAL A 49 -11.57 -2.49 1.46
CA VAL A 49 -10.18 -2.72 1.87
C VAL A 49 -9.87 -4.20 1.66
N ILE A 50 -8.81 -4.48 0.92
CA ILE A 50 -8.40 -5.84 0.56
C ILE A 50 -7.26 -6.31 1.47
N ILE A 51 -6.33 -5.41 1.79
CA ILE A 51 -5.23 -5.67 2.72
C ILE A 51 -5.41 -4.72 3.90
N HIS A 52 -5.78 -5.27 5.06
CA HIS A 52 -6.18 -4.53 6.26
C HIS A 52 -5.02 -4.07 7.16
N SER A 53 -3.78 -4.19 6.69
CA SER A 53 -2.56 -3.87 7.43
C SER A 53 -1.62 -3.01 6.59
N ASP A 54 -0.74 -2.25 7.25
CA ASP A 54 0.14 -1.31 6.58
C ASP A 54 1.06 -1.99 5.56
N VAL A 55 0.89 -1.63 4.29
CA VAL A 55 1.64 -2.11 3.14
C VAL A 55 2.97 -1.36 3.07
N LEU A 56 4.06 -2.08 3.23
CA LEU A 56 5.43 -1.54 3.19
C LEU A 56 5.99 -1.51 1.77
N HIS A 57 5.60 -2.50 0.97
CA HIS A 57 6.03 -2.64 -0.42
C HIS A 57 4.92 -3.27 -1.25
N VAL A 58 4.77 -2.82 -2.48
CA VAL A 58 3.83 -3.40 -3.45
C VAL A 58 4.43 -3.33 -4.84
N GLU A 59 4.25 -4.40 -5.59
CA GLU A 59 4.59 -4.46 -7.01
C GLU A 59 3.48 -5.17 -7.79
N VAL A 60 3.32 -4.77 -9.05
CA VAL A 60 2.36 -5.37 -9.98
C VAL A 60 3.14 -6.18 -11.02
N VAL A 61 2.89 -7.48 -11.08
CA VAL A 61 3.50 -8.40 -12.05
C VAL A 61 2.40 -9.09 -12.84
N GLU A 62 2.28 -8.74 -14.12
CA GLU A 62 1.20 -9.22 -14.99
C GLU A 62 -0.19 -8.93 -14.39
N HIS A 63 -0.87 -9.95 -13.85
CA HIS A 63 -2.18 -9.82 -13.19
C HIS A 63 -2.09 -10.05 -11.68
N PHE A 64 -0.90 -10.11 -11.11
CA PHE A 64 -0.66 -10.24 -9.68
C PHE A 64 -0.28 -8.91 -9.06
N ILE A 65 -0.83 -8.63 -7.88
CA ILE A 65 -0.29 -7.63 -6.96
C ILE A 65 0.43 -8.41 -5.86
N ILE A 66 1.70 -8.12 -5.66
CA ILE A 66 2.56 -8.81 -4.71
C ILE A 66 3.08 -7.76 -3.74
N GLY A 67 3.10 -8.04 -2.44
CA GLY A 67 3.58 -7.04 -1.50
C GLY A 67 3.98 -7.58 -0.14
N LYS A 68 4.52 -6.65 0.66
CA LYS A 68 4.82 -6.81 2.09
C LYS A 68 3.85 -5.96 2.87
N ARG A 69 3.37 -6.50 3.98
CA ARG A 69 2.63 -5.79 5.01
C ARG A 69 3.36 -5.90 6.35
N GLN A 70 3.18 -4.89 7.18
CA GLN A 70 3.50 -4.97 8.58
C GLN A 70 2.57 -6.00 9.22
N LEU A 71 3.14 -6.93 9.97
CA LEU A 71 2.34 -7.87 10.75
C LEU A 71 1.62 -7.08 11.85
N PRO A 72 0.32 -7.33 12.09
CA PRO A 72 -0.37 -6.70 13.19
C PRO A 72 0.32 -7.11 14.52
N GLU A 73 0.59 -6.13 15.38
CA GLU A 73 1.30 -6.36 16.66
C GLU A 73 0.53 -7.31 17.59
N HIS A 74 -0.78 -7.40 17.39
CA HIS A 74 -1.65 -8.36 18.02
C HIS A 74 -2.30 -9.20 16.92
N PRO A 75 -2.22 -10.54 16.96
CA PRO A 75 -3.02 -11.35 16.06
C PRO A 75 -4.46 -10.97 16.32
N ASP A 76 -5.14 -10.43 15.31
CA ASP A 76 -6.59 -10.36 15.36
C ASP A 76 -7.07 -11.78 15.69
N HIS A 77 -8.04 -11.92 16.58
CA HIS A 77 -8.50 -13.21 17.13
C HIS A 77 -8.95 -14.23 16.05
N ASN A 78 -8.95 -13.84 14.78
CA ASN A 78 -9.32 -14.61 13.60
C ASN A 78 -8.16 -14.92 12.63
N GLU A 79 -6.95 -14.37 12.81
CA GLU A 79 -5.79 -14.65 11.94
C GLU A 79 -4.80 -15.60 12.62
N LEU A 80 -5.21 -16.87 12.73
CA LEU A 80 -4.33 -17.97 13.13
C LEU A 80 -3.39 -18.28 11.95
N ASP A 81 -2.07 -18.18 12.19
CA ASP A 81 -0.95 -18.49 11.28
C ASP A 81 -0.61 -17.48 10.17
N VAL A 82 -0.29 -16.24 10.52
CA VAL A 82 0.43 -15.33 9.60
C VAL A 82 1.94 -15.52 9.78
N ALA A 83 2.48 -16.58 9.17
CA ALA A 83 3.90 -16.92 9.26
C ALA A 83 4.81 -15.87 8.59
N GLU A 84 4.31 -15.10 7.62
CA GLU A 84 5.10 -14.07 6.94
C GLU A 84 4.28 -12.83 6.55
N GLY A 85 4.93 -11.67 6.45
CA GLY A 85 4.30 -10.41 6.05
C GLY A 85 3.99 -10.30 4.55
N TYR A 86 4.16 -11.35 3.75
CA TYR A 86 3.94 -11.26 2.31
C TYR A 86 2.48 -11.55 1.94
N PHE A 87 2.03 -10.94 0.84
CA PHE A 87 0.73 -11.23 0.24
C PHE A 87 0.81 -11.29 -1.29
N ILE A 88 -0.11 -12.03 -1.89
CA ILE A 88 -0.37 -12.07 -3.33
C ILE A 88 -1.86 -11.86 -3.56
N ILE A 89 -2.21 -11.01 -4.52
CA ILE A 89 -3.58 -10.85 -5.03
C ILE A 89 -3.58 -11.24 -6.51
N ASP A 90 -4.32 -12.27 -6.88
CA ASP A 90 -4.66 -12.55 -8.27
C ASP A 90 -5.80 -11.62 -8.69
N THR A 91 -5.47 -10.58 -9.46
CA THR A 91 -6.46 -9.57 -9.85
C THR A 91 -7.42 -10.06 -10.93
N LYS A 92 -7.16 -11.20 -11.59
CA LYS A 92 -8.04 -11.81 -12.58
C LYS A 92 -9.19 -12.56 -11.90
N ASN A 93 -8.86 -13.31 -10.84
CA ASN A 93 -9.82 -14.14 -10.11
C ASN A 93 -10.34 -13.47 -8.83
N GLY A 94 -9.67 -12.42 -8.35
CA GLY A 94 -9.98 -11.74 -7.09
C GLY A 94 -9.50 -12.49 -5.84
N GLU A 95 -8.64 -13.50 -6.00
CA GLU A 95 -8.12 -14.31 -4.90
C GLU A 95 -7.04 -13.54 -4.13
N VAL A 96 -7.08 -13.63 -2.81
CA VAL A 96 -6.13 -12.98 -1.89
C VAL A 96 -5.49 -14.04 -1.01
N SER A 97 -4.17 -14.11 -1.06
CA SER A 97 -3.36 -15.00 -0.24
C SER A 97 -2.48 -14.17 0.68
N LEU A 98 -2.68 -14.32 1.99
CA LEU A 98 -1.90 -13.68 3.04
C LEU A 98 -0.94 -14.69 3.66
N GLY A 99 0.16 -14.23 4.25
CA GLY A 99 1.05 -15.13 4.97
C GLY A 99 1.89 -16.03 4.06
N VAL A 100 2.01 -15.66 2.78
CA VAL A 100 2.74 -16.49 1.81
C VAL A 100 4.23 -16.43 2.06
N ASP A 101 4.95 -17.50 1.76
CA ASP A 101 6.40 -17.47 1.80
C ASP A 101 6.98 -16.80 0.54
N LYS A 102 8.20 -16.25 0.64
CA LYS A 102 8.93 -15.74 -0.53
C LYS A 102 8.98 -16.75 -1.68
N SER A 103 9.07 -18.05 -1.38
CA SER A 103 9.17 -19.10 -2.39
C SER A 103 7.87 -19.28 -3.19
N THR A 104 6.71 -19.09 -2.57
CA THR A 104 5.41 -19.10 -3.26
C THR A 104 5.29 -17.96 -4.26
N ILE A 105 5.74 -16.76 -3.90
CA ILE A 105 5.77 -15.63 -4.85
C ILE A 105 6.64 -15.95 -6.07
N LEU A 106 7.83 -16.54 -5.86
CA LEU A 106 8.69 -16.95 -6.96
C LEU A 106 8.01 -17.97 -7.87
N LYS A 107 7.29 -18.95 -7.31
CA LYS A 107 6.51 -19.93 -8.09
C LYS A 107 5.38 -19.26 -8.87
N SER A 108 4.61 -18.39 -8.23
CA SER A 108 3.47 -17.69 -8.85
C SER A 108 3.89 -16.76 -10.00
N THR A 109 5.13 -16.26 -9.97
CA THR A 109 5.69 -15.38 -11.02
C THR A 109 6.59 -16.14 -12.02
N ASN A 110 6.59 -17.48 -12.00
CA ASN A 110 7.47 -18.33 -12.81
C ASN A 110 8.97 -17.97 -12.68
N GLY A 111 9.38 -17.52 -11.49
CA GLY A 111 10.75 -17.12 -11.18
C GLY A 111 11.23 -15.84 -11.88
N LYS A 112 10.35 -15.13 -12.61
CA LYS A 112 10.70 -13.88 -13.29
C LYS A 112 11.01 -12.75 -12.31
N TYR A 113 10.40 -12.79 -11.13
CA TYR A 113 10.52 -11.72 -10.14
C TYR A 113 11.48 -12.12 -9.02
N LYS A 114 12.34 -11.19 -8.58
CA LYS A 114 13.20 -11.37 -7.41
C LYS A 114 12.71 -10.43 -6.32
N ILE A 115 12.36 -10.99 -5.16
CA ILE A 115 12.02 -10.23 -3.96
C ILE A 115 13.31 -9.85 -3.25
N ASP A 116 13.81 -8.62 -3.45
CA ASP A 116 15.05 -8.12 -2.86
C ASP A 116 14.86 -7.22 -1.61
N TRP A 117 13.62 -7.13 -1.12
CA TRP A 117 13.18 -6.32 0.02
C TRP A 117 12.78 -7.13 1.27
#